data_AF-A0A6N9U9K9-F1
#
_entry.id   AF-A0A6N9U9K9-F1
#
_cell.length_a   1.000
_cell.length_b   1.000
_cell.length_c   1.000
_cell.angle_alpha   90.00
_cell.angle_beta   90.00
_cell.angle_gamma   90.00
#
_symmetry.space_group_name_H-M   'P 1'
#
loop_
_entity.id
_entity.type
_entity.pdbx_description
1 polymer ?
#
loop_
_entity_poly.entity_id
_entity_poly.type
_entity_poly.pdbx_seq_one_letter_code
_entity_poly.pdbx_strand_id
1 'polypeptide(L)'
;MIVRIAREGQSAAAAREVRVARWLARENVPAVRLVDVEQPVEADGRPVTFWAELPPQQHGSVEDVAELLARLHSLTTPAIELGYLDPFVRVGERLHAATTIRDDDKQWLNALHSDLLAAWAERPAGLPDRAVHGDAWPGNIVRTAGGVLMMDLERFSVGPPEWDLVSTAVRAKTTGAVSAHEYNRFCAVYGYDVTAWEGYPVLAHARELRMVTYTAQHAADNAEWRSQAQYRIDCLRGRSGPRPWSWKGIL
;
A
#
# COMPACT_ATOMS: atom_id res chain seq x y z
N MET A 1 -4.14 -25.34 4.23
CA MET A 1 -3.37 -24.42 5.12
C MET A 1 -2.23 -23.84 4.31
N ILE A 2 -1.90 -22.56 4.49
CA ILE A 2 -0.77 -21.90 3.83
C ILE A 2 0.36 -21.68 4.83
N VAL A 3 1.57 -22.08 4.44
CA VAL A 3 2.81 -21.82 5.20
C VAL A 3 3.56 -20.69 4.52
N ARG A 4 3.88 -19.62 5.25
CA ARG A 4 4.70 -18.52 4.76
C ARG A 4 6.05 -18.54 5.47
N ILE A 5 7.13 -18.63 4.69
CA ILE A 5 8.51 -18.60 5.16
C ILE A 5 9.09 -17.24 4.79
N ALA A 6 9.34 -16.39 5.78
CA ALA A 6 9.95 -15.09 5.52
C ALA A 6 11.49 -15.20 5.46
N ARG A 7 12.13 -14.13 4.99
CA ARG A 7 13.60 -14.07 4.87
C ARG A 7 14.26 -13.99 6.24
N GLU A 8 15.53 -14.33 6.29
CA GLU A 8 16.36 -14.10 7.48
C GLU A 8 16.28 -12.63 7.93
N GLY A 9 16.25 -12.40 9.24
CA GLY A 9 16.13 -11.08 9.84
C GLY A 9 14.71 -10.48 9.86
N GLN A 10 13.68 -11.21 9.42
CA GLN A 10 12.29 -10.73 9.40
C GLN A 10 11.46 -11.15 10.63
N SER A 11 12.06 -11.70 11.69
CA SER A 11 11.35 -12.24 12.85
C SER A 11 10.43 -11.21 13.52
N ALA A 12 10.91 -9.96 13.67
CA ALA A 12 10.10 -8.88 14.24
C ALA A 12 8.89 -8.52 13.35
N ALA A 13 9.07 -8.51 12.03
CA ALA A 13 8.01 -8.23 11.07
C ALA A 13 6.96 -9.34 11.06
N ALA A 14 7.38 -10.61 11.03
CA ALA A 14 6.49 -11.77 11.10
C ALA A 14 5.70 -11.79 12.43
N ALA A 15 6.36 -11.51 13.56
CA ALA A 15 5.70 -11.42 14.85
C ALA A 15 4.69 -10.27 14.90
N ARG A 16 4.98 -9.12 14.27
CA ARG A 16 4.04 -8.00 14.14
C ARG A 16 2.82 -8.40 13.29
N GLU A 17 3.03 -9.02 12.13
CA GLU A 17 1.95 -9.48 11.25
C GLU A 17 1.01 -10.46 11.98
N VAL A 18 1.58 -11.39 12.76
CA VAL A 18 0.80 -12.32 13.60
C VAL A 18 -0.02 -11.57 14.66
N ARG A 19 0.56 -10.58 15.34
CA ARG A 19 -0.18 -9.76 16.33
C ARG A 19 -1.33 -8.99 15.68
N VAL A 20 -1.11 -8.41 14.49
CA VAL A 20 -2.14 -7.71 13.71
C VAL A 20 -3.28 -8.67 13.35
N ALA A 21 -2.98 -9.84 12.79
CA ALA A 21 -4.00 -10.82 12.41
C ALA A 21 -4.85 -11.28 13.61
N ARG A 22 -4.21 -11.51 14.77
CA ARG A 22 -4.92 -11.85 16.02
C ARG A 22 -5.80 -10.70 16.51
N TRP A 23 -5.32 -9.46 16.43
CA TRP A 23 -6.11 -8.29 16.80
C TRP A 23 -7.32 -8.11 15.89
N LEU A 24 -7.14 -8.16 14.57
CA LEU A 24 -8.24 -8.09 13.60
C LEU A 24 -9.29 -9.19 13.82
N ALA A 25 -8.88 -10.38 14.25
CA ALA A 25 -9.80 -11.46 14.64
C ALA A 25 -10.63 -11.11 15.88
N ARG A 26 -10.02 -10.53 16.91
CA ARG A 26 -10.71 -10.10 18.14
C ARG A 26 -11.72 -8.97 17.88
N GLU A 27 -11.37 -8.03 17.01
CA GLU A 27 -12.26 -6.93 16.58
C GLU A 27 -13.29 -7.36 15.52
N ASN A 28 -13.33 -8.65 15.19
CA ASN A 28 -14.19 -9.24 14.16
C ASN A 28 -14.01 -8.63 12.75
N VAL A 29 -12.88 -7.96 12.47
CA VAL A 29 -12.58 -7.43 11.13
C VAL A 29 -12.37 -8.59 10.16
N PRO A 30 -12.98 -8.57 8.95
CA PRO A 30 -12.80 -9.60 7.95
C PRO A 30 -11.39 -9.52 7.35
N ALA A 31 -10.51 -10.42 7.79
CA ALA A 31 -9.15 -10.53 7.31
C ALA A 31 -8.71 -12.00 7.29
N VAL A 32 -7.63 -12.29 6.57
CA VAL A 32 -6.97 -13.61 6.61
C VAL A 32 -6.73 -14.05 8.06
N ARG A 33 -6.97 -15.33 8.32
CA ARG A 33 -6.89 -15.91 9.67
C ARG A 33 -5.64 -16.77 9.80
N LEU A 34 -5.08 -16.76 11.00
CA LEU A 34 -3.99 -17.65 11.39
C LEU A 34 -4.56 -19.03 11.76
N VAL A 35 -3.76 -20.07 11.57
CA VAL A 35 -4.00 -21.38 12.21
C VAL A 35 -3.70 -21.24 13.71
N ASP A 36 -4.48 -21.91 14.56
CA ASP A 36 -4.32 -21.81 16.02
C ASP A 36 -3.13 -22.63 16.53
N VAL A 37 -1.94 -22.07 16.33
CA VAL A 37 -0.65 -22.58 16.82
C VAL A 37 0.19 -21.43 17.36
N GLU A 38 1.15 -21.76 18.23
CA GLU A 38 2.19 -20.81 18.60
C GLU A 38 3.03 -20.46 17.37
N GLN A 39 3.12 -19.17 17.07
CA GLN A 39 3.77 -18.65 15.87
C GLN A 39 4.10 -17.15 16.04
N PRO A 40 5.10 -16.63 15.31
CA PRO A 40 5.93 -17.32 14.30
C PRO A 40 6.83 -18.41 14.91
N VAL A 41 7.10 -19.47 14.14
CA VAL A 41 8.08 -20.51 14.49
C VAL A 41 9.39 -20.18 13.78
N GLU A 42 10.52 -20.21 14.49
CA GLU A 42 11.84 -20.03 13.87
C GLU A 42 12.33 -21.36 13.29
N ALA A 43 12.71 -21.35 12.01
CA ALA A 43 13.32 -22.48 11.31
C ALA A 43 14.51 -21.98 10.48
N ASP A 44 15.72 -22.47 10.76
CA ASP A 44 16.96 -22.06 10.07
C ASP A 44 17.15 -20.53 9.99
N GLY A 45 16.85 -19.81 11.08
CA GLY A 45 16.96 -18.34 11.15
C GLY A 45 15.87 -17.59 10.36
N ARG A 46 14.83 -18.30 9.91
CA ARG A 46 13.70 -17.76 9.18
C ARG A 46 12.41 -17.94 9.97
N PRO A 47 11.63 -16.87 10.19
CA PRO A 47 10.34 -16.99 10.84
C PRO A 47 9.31 -17.59 9.86
N VAL A 48 8.55 -18.56 10.35
CA VAL A 48 7.51 -19.29 9.65
C VAL A 48 6.15 -19.00 10.29
N THR A 49 5.16 -18.65 9.46
CA THR A 49 3.78 -18.39 9.91
C THR A 49 2.78 -19.29 9.18
N PHE A 50 1.69 -19.62 9.85
CA PHE A 50 0.70 -20.61 9.43
C PHE A 50 -0.66 -19.94 9.31
N TRP A 51 -1.20 -19.91 8.10
CA TRP A 51 -2.42 -19.21 7.74
C TRP A 51 -3.49 -20.19 7.29
N ALA A 52 -4.74 -19.90 7.66
CA ALA A 52 -5.89 -20.59 7.11
C ALA A 52 -5.91 -20.36 5.59
N GLU A 53 -6.08 -21.45 4.84
CA GLU A 53 -6.20 -21.38 3.40
C GLU A 53 -7.58 -20.84 3.03
N LEU A 54 -7.61 -19.91 2.08
CA LEU A 54 -8.85 -19.36 1.59
C LEU A 54 -9.48 -20.30 0.56
N PRO A 55 -10.81 -20.42 0.53
CA PRO A 55 -11.50 -21.05 -0.59
C PRO A 55 -11.29 -20.22 -1.87
N PRO A 56 -11.68 -20.75 -3.05
CA PRO A 56 -11.59 -20.02 -4.31
C PRO A 56 -12.06 -18.58 -4.19
N GLN A 57 -11.19 -17.67 -4.61
CA GLN A 57 -11.34 -16.23 -4.39
C GLN A 57 -11.07 -15.43 -5.65
N GLN A 58 -11.64 -14.22 -5.68
CA GLN A 58 -11.38 -13.20 -6.70
C GLN A 58 -11.00 -11.89 -6.02
N HIS A 59 -10.39 -10.97 -6.77
CA HIS A 59 -10.11 -9.63 -6.27
C HIS A 59 -11.40 -8.89 -5.87
N GLY A 60 -11.27 -8.01 -4.88
CA GLY A 60 -12.34 -7.13 -4.43
C GLY A 60 -12.70 -6.07 -5.48
N SER A 61 -13.81 -5.37 -5.25
CA SER A 61 -14.13 -4.12 -5.95
C SER A 61 -13.59 -2.92 -5.17
N VAL A 62 -13.70 -1.71 -5.73
CA VAL A 62 -13.34 -0.50 -4.98
C VAL A 62 -14.26 -0.28 -3.78
N GLU A 63 -15.53 -0.67 -3.88
CA GLU A 63 -16.48 -0.58 -2.77
C GLU A 63 -16.11 -1.52 -1.64
N ASP A 64 -15.62 -2.73 -1.92
CA ASP A 64 -15.12 -3.64 -0.87
C ASP A 64 -13.97 -3.00 -0.09
N VAL A 65 -13.06 -2.32 -0.80
CA VAL A 65 -11.96 -1.58 -0.18
C VAL A 65 -12.53 -0.50 0.73
N ALA A 66 -13.50 0.30 0.25
CA ALA A 66 -14.13 1.35 1.04
C ALA A 66 -14.83 0.80 2.30
N GLU A 67 -15.61 -0.27 2.19
CA GLU A 67 -16.33 -0.89 3.31
C GLU A 67 -15.36 -1.41 4.38
N LEU A 68 -14.31 -2.13 3.97
CA LEU A 68 -13.33 -2.67 4.91
C LEU A 68 -12.49 -1.58 5.56
N LEU A 69 -12.12 -0.53 4.81
CA LEU A 69 -11.40 0.61 5.38
C LEU A 69 -12.26 1.40 6.36
N ALA A 70 -13.54 1.66 6.03
CA ALA A 70 -14.45 2.34 6.95
C ALA A 70 -14.58 1.57 8.27
N ARG A 71 -14.73 0.24 8.19
CA ARG A 71 -14.74 -0.63 9.37
C ARG A 71 -13.43 -0.55 10.15
N LEU A 72 -12.29 -0.69 9.47
CA LEU A 72 -10.97 -0.65 10.09
C LEU A 72 -10.71 0.67 10.82
N HIS A 73 -10.96 1.79 10.15
CA HIS A 73 -10.67 3.13 10.67
C HIS A 73 -11.63 3.56 11.79
N SER A 74 -12.79 2.90 11.92
CA SER A 74 -13.70 3.11 13.05
C SER A 74 -13.22 2.48 14.36
N LEU A 75 -12.24 1.58 14.30
CA LEU A 75 -11.74 0.90 15.50
C LEU A 75 -10.92 1.85 16.37
N THR A 76 -10.87 1.50 17.66
CA THR A 76 -9.88 2.09 18.56
C THR A 76 -8.52 1.52 18.21
N THR A 77 -7.51 2.39 18.13
CA THR A 77 -6.14 1.96 17.85
C THR A 77 -5.70 0.92 18.89
N PRO A 78 -5.20 -0.25 18.47
CA PRO A 78 -4.86 -1.31 19.40
C PRO A 78 -3.65 -0.95 20.25
N ALA A 79 -3.57 -1.53 21.45
CA ALA A 79 -2.38 -1.45 22.30
C ALA A 79 -1.18 -2.29 21.78
N ILE A 80 -1.26 -2.84 20.58
CA ILE A 80 -0.13 -3.53 19.94
C ILE A 80 0.79 -2.50 19.29
N GLU A 81 2.09 -2.74 19.37
CA GLU A 81 3.08 -1.91 18.68
C GLU A 81 3.02 -2.15 17.17
N LEU A 82 2.39 -1.23 16.45
CA LEU A 82 2.31 -1.23 14.98
C LEU A 82 3.44 -0.42 14.33
N GLY A 83 4.02 0.53 15.05
CA GLY A 83 4.85 1.58 14.47
C GLY A 83 4.01 2.65 13.76
N TYR A 84 4.66 3.78 13.45
CA TYR A 84 4.02 4.85 12.67
C TYR A 84 4.23 4.63 11.19
N LEU A 85 3.24 5.02 10.39
CA LEU A 85 3.29 4.95 8.93
C LEU A 85 4.48 5.76 8.39
N ASP A 86 5.35 5.07 7.65
CA ASP A 86 6.36 5.68 6.80
C ASP A 86 6.01 5.45 5.32
N PRO A 87 5.52 6.47 4.60
CA PRO A 87 5.18 6.34 3.18
C PRO A 87 6.41 6.19 2.28
N PHE A 88 7.62 6.47 2.77
CA PHE A 88 8.85 6.44 1.99
C PHE A 88 9.71 5.19 2.24
N VAL A 89 9.20 4.23 3.01
CA VAL A 89 9.87 2.95 3.26
C VAL A 89 10.33 2.31 1.93
N ARG A 90 11.62 1.99 1.85
CA ARG A 90 12.35 1.44 0.68
C ARG A 90 12.47 2.34 -0.55
N VAL A 91 11.98 3.59 -0.54
CA VAL A 91 12.11 4.50 -1.69
C VAL A 91 13.58 4.80 -1.99
N GLY A 92 14.37 5.12 -0.96
CA GLY A 92 15.82 5.34 -1.12
C GLY A 92 16.57 4.12 -1.66
N GLU A 93 16.28 2.92 -1.13
CA GLU A 93 16.85 1.65 -1.63
C GLU A 93 16.51 1.40 -3.10
N ARG A 94 15.25 1.64 -3.49
CA ARG A 94 14.78 1.48 -4.87
C ARG A 94 15.46 2.47 -5.81
N LEU A 95 15.63 3.72 -5.38
CA LEU A 95 16.38 4.72 -6.15
C LEU A 95 17.84 4.32 -6.33
N HIS A 96 18.47 3.79 -5.28
CA HIS A 96 19.83 3.27 -5.38
C HIS A 96 19.92 2.13 -6.40
N ALA A 97 19.01 1.15 -6.31
CA ALA A 97 18.94 -0.03 -7.18
C ALA A 97 18.52 0.27 -8.63
N ALA A 98 17.87 1.40 -8.90
CA ALA A 98 17.53 1.84 -10.26
C ALA A 98 18.81 2.25 -11.03
N THR A 99 19.52 1.27 -11.58
CA THR A 99 20.78 1.45 -12.32
C THR A 99 20.59 1.72 -13.80
N THR A 100 19.39 1.48 -14.34
CA THR A 100 19.07 1.62 -15.77
C THR A 100 18.39 2.95 -16.12
N ILE A 101 18.15 3.82 -15.15
CA ILE A 101 17.59 5.16 -15.38
C ILE A 101 18.72 6.18 -15.57
N ARG A 102 18.45 7.27 -16.30
CA ARG A 102 19.42 8.33 -16.55
C ARG A 102 19.81 9.05 -15.25
N ASP A 103 21.06 9.51 -15.14
CA ASP A 103 21.55 10.21 -13.94
C ASP A 103 20.76 11.48 -13.62
N ASP A 104 20.37 12.25 -14.64
CA ASP A 104 19.45 13.41 -14.51
C ASP A 104 18.12 13.00 -13.86
N ASP A 105 17.51 11.91 -14.32
CA ASP A 105 16.26 11.41 -13.77
C ASP A 105 16.44 10.89 -12.33
N LYS A 106 17.57 10.23 -12.04
CA LYS A 106 17.91 9.77 -10.70
C LYS A 106 18.13 10.94 -9.73
N GLN A 107 18.84 11.98 -10.15
CA GLN A 107 19.05 13.18 -9.33
C GLN A 107 17.72 13.89 -9.04
N TRP A 108 16.88 14.05 -10.07
CA TRP A 108 15.57 14.67 -9.93
C TRP A 108 14.64 13.88 -9.00
N LEU A 109 14.62 12.54 -9.10
CA LEU A 109 13.82 11.70 -8.20
C LEU A 109 14.30 11.76 -6.74
N ASN A 110 15.62 11.89 -6.50
CA ASN A 110 16.15 12.08 -5.14
C ASN A 110 15.76 13.44 -4.56
N ALA A 111 15.76 14.50 -5.38
CA ALA A 111 15.27 15.81 -4.97
C ALA A 111 13.77 15.75 -4.63
N LEU A 112 12.94 15.18 -5.52
CA LEU A 112 11.52 14.97 -5.29
C LEU A 112 11.25 14.17 -4.00
N HIS A 113 12.03 13.11 -3.75
CA HIS A 113 11.93 12.33 -2.52
C HIS A 113 12.21 13.17 -1.28
N SER A 114 13.24 14.02 -1.33
CA SER A 114 13.60 14.92 -0.21
C SER A 114 12.52 15.98 0.03
N ASP A 115 11.98 16.58 -1.03
CA ASP A 115 10.91 17.56 -0.94
C ASP A 115 9.63 16.94 -0.36
N LEU A 116 9.29 15.71 -0.76
CA LEU A 116 8.13 14.99 -0.24
C LEU A 116 8.29 14.54 1.22
N LEU A 117 9.52 14.24 1.66
CA LEU A 117 9.80 13.98 3.08
C LEU A 117 9.50 15.21 3.94
N ALA A 118 9.93 16.40 3.50
CA ALA A 118 9.64 17.66 4.18
C ALA A 118 8.14 17.97 4.15
N ALA A 119 7.50 17.87 2.97
CA ALA A 119 6.08 18.13 2.81
C ALA A 119 5.19 17.15 3.60
N TRP A 120 5.62 15.89 3.77
CA TRP A 120 4.93 14.93 4.62
C TRP A 120 4.98 15.34 6.09
N ALA A 121 6.12 15.83 6.57
CA ALA A 121 6.27 16.28 7.96
C ALA A 121 5.42 17.52 8.26
N GLU A 122 5.28 18.43 7.29
CA GLU A 122 4.56 19.70 7.42
C GLU A 122 3.11 19.67 6.89
N ARG A 123 2.62 18.48 6.52
CA ARG A 123 1.28 18.31 5.93
C ARG A 123 0.18 18.89 6.84
N PRO A 124 -0.91 19.43 6.27
CA PRO A 124 -2.02 19.94 7.05
C PRO A 124 -2.64 18.84 7.92
N ALA A 125 -3.39 19.23 8.95
CA ALA A 125 -4.13 18.27 9.76
C ALA A 125 -5.23 17.59 8.93
N GLY A 126 -5.37 16.27 9.12
CA GLY A 126 -6.40 15.45 8.51
C GLY A 126 -7.29 14.78 9.55
N LEU A 127 -7.83 13.62 9.20
CA LEU A 127 -8.51 12.71 10.09
C LEU A 127 -7.56 12.28 11.22
N PRO A 128 -8.09 11.99 12.43
CA PRO A 128 -7.29 11.46 13.52
C PRO A 128 -6.60 10.16 13.12
N ASP A 129 -5.38 9.96 13.59
CA ASP A 129 -4.62 8.74 13.32
C ASP A 129 -5.36 7.49 13.81
N ARG A 130 -5.34 6.45 12.97
CA ARG A 130 -5.96 5.13 13.21
C ARG A 130 -4.99 4.03 12.81
N ALA A 131 -5.36 2.79 13.11
CA ALA A 131 -4.77 1.66 12.42
C ALA A 131 -5.10 1.75 10.93
N VAL A 132 -4.08 1.78 10.08
CA VAL A 132 -4.20 1.77 8.62
C VAL A 132 -3.63 0.47 8.08
N HIS A 133 -4.20 -0.02 6.98
CA HIS A 133 -3.67 -1.18 6.26
C HIS A 133 -2.28 -0.88 5.68
N GLY A 134 -2.09 0.34 5.16
CA GLY A 134 -0.84 0.80 4.56
C GLY A 134 -0.73 0.50 3.06
N ASP A 135 -1.55 -0.42 2.53
CA ASP A 135 -1.58 -0.77 1.10
C ASP A 135 -2.94 -1.36 0.68
N ALA A 136 -4.00 -0.63 1.00
CA ALA A 136 -5.36 -1.03 0.67
C ALA A 136 -5.69 -0.75 -0.81
N TRP A 137 -5.73 -1.80 -1.61
CA TRP A 137 -6.23 -1.78 -2.99
C TRP A 137 -6.93 -3.10 -3.31
N PRO A 138 -7.72 -3.19 -4.39
CA PRO A 138 -8.48 -4.40 -4.74
C PRO A 138 -7.67 -5.70 -4.83
N GLY A 139 -6.35 -5.64 -5.03
CA GLY A 139 -5.48 -6.82 -5.00
C GLY A 139 -5.32 -7.44 -3.62
N ASN A 140 -5.31 -6.60 -2.58
CA ASN A 140 -5.17 -7.01 -1.18
C ASN A 140 -6.52 -7.23 -0.48
N ILE A 141 -7.63 -7.03 -1.20
CA ILE A 141 -8.98 -7.38 -0.75
C ILE A 141 -9.49 -8.52 -1.64
N VAL A 142 -10.04 -9.56 -1.04
CA VAL A 142 -10.52 -10.73 -1.79
C VAL A 142 -11.97 -11.04 -1.45
N ARG A 143 -12.76 -11.37 -2.47
CA ARG A 143 -14.12 -11.92 -2.31
C ARG A 143 -14.04 -13.44 -2.34
N THR A 144 -14.68 -14.05 -1.36
CA THR A 144 -14.87 -15.50 -1.26
C THR A 144 -16.37 -15.82 -1.14
N ALA A 145 -16.74 -17.10 -1.23
CA ALA A 145 -18.10 -17.53 -0.90
C ALA A 145 -18.52 -17.19 0.54
N GLY A 146 -17.56 -17.01 1.46
CA GLY A 146 -17.79 -16.62 2.85
C GLY A 146 -17.76 -15.11 3.11
N GLY A 147 -17.59 -14.28 2.07
CA GLY A 147 -17.54 -12.82 2.17
C GLY A 147 -16.20 -12.22 1.77
N VAL A 148 -16.07 -10.92 2.01
CA VAL A 148 -14.91 -10.09 1.67
C VAL A 148 -13.89 -10.15 2.79
N LEU A 149 -12.61 -10.32 2.45
CA LEU A 149 -11.51 -10.41 3.40
C LEU A 149 -10.35 -9.50 2.99
N MET A 150 -9.73 -8.87 3.97
CA MET A 150 -8.43 -8.20 3.83
C MET A 150 -7.28 -9.19 3.92
N MET A 151 -6.25 -8.99 3.09
CA MET A 151 -5.01 -9.76 3.09
C MET A 151 -3.80 -8.82 3.22
N ASP A 152 -2.60 -9.40 3.17
CA ASP A 152 -1.32 -8.67 3.18
C ASP A 152 -1.17 -7.68 4.35
N LEU A 153 -0.95 -8.23 5.54
CA LEU A 153 -0.98 -7.47 6.79
C LEU A 153 0.40 -6.89 7.16
N GLU A 154 1.41 -7.01 6.30
CA GLU A 154 2.80 -6.65 6.61
C GLU A 154 2.99 -5.13 6.82
N ARG A 155 2.13 -4.31 6.17
CA ARG A 155 2.20 -2.83 6.13
C ARG A 155 1.32 -2.13 7.16
N PHE A 156 0.61 -2.89 7.99
CA PHE A 156 -0.22 -2.33 9.04
C PHE A 156 0.59 -1.43 9.96
N SER A 157 0.07 -0.23 10.19
CA SER A 157 0.73 0.84 10.97
C SER A 157 -0.32 1.73 11.62
N VAL A 158 0.11 2.62 12.52
CA VAL A 158 -0.69 3.77 12.94
C VAL A 158 -0.39 4.94 12.01
N GLY A 159 -1.42 5.64 11.55
CA GLY A 159 -1.25 6.84 10.73
C GLY A 159 -2.57 7.41 10.22
N PRO A 160 -2.50 8.40 9.31
CA PRO A 160 -3.67 9.05 8.76
C PRO A 160 -4.45 8.09 7.85
N PRO A 161 -5.76 7.86 8.09
CA PRO A 161 -6.64 7.09 7.20
C PRO A 161 -6.53 7.47 5.72
N GLU A 162 -6.25 8.74 5.42
CA GLU A 162 -6.06 9.28 4.08
C GLU A 162 -5.00 8.53 3.28
N TRP A 163 -4.01 7.91 3.93
CA TRP A 163 -2.99 7.10 3.26
C TRP A 163 -3.54 5.82 2.59
N ASP A 164 -4.59 5.25 3.15
CA ASP A 164 -5.27 4.12 2.52
C ASP A 164 -6.23 4.61 1.42
N LEU A 165 -6.92 5.73 1.65
CA LEU A 165 -7.85 6.31 0.67
C LEU A 165 -7.15 6.81 -0.60
N VAL A 166 -5.97 7.42 -0.44
CA VAL A 166 -5.20 7.98 -1.55
C VAL A 166 -4.80 6.90 -2.57
N SER A 167 -4.70 5.63 -2.18
CA SER A 167 -4.42 4.53 -3.10
C SER A 167 -5.48 4.41 -4.19
N THR A 168 -6.76 4.47 -3.82
CA THR A 168 -7.87 4.45 -4.78
C THR A 168 -7.95 5.78 -5.54
N ALA A 169 -7.69 6.91 -4.88
CA ALA A 169 -7.68 8.21 -5.54
C ALA A 169 -6.59 8.32 -6.62
N VAL A 170 -5.36 7.88 -6.36
CA VAL A 170 -4.27 7.82 -7.36
C VAL A 170 -4.62 6.89 -8.51
N ARG A 171 -5.27 5.75 -8.22
CA ARG A 171 -5.73 4.86 -9.30
C ARG A 171 -6.76 5.56 -10.20
N ALA A 172 -7.62 6.42 -9.65
CA ALA A 172 -8.59 7.19 -10.42
C ALA A 172 -7.98 8.40 -11.14
N LYS A 173 -7.24 9.24 -10.41
CA LYS A 173 -6.78 10.56 -10.85
C LYS A 173 -5.44 10.51 -11.59
N THR A 174 -4.56 9.57 -11.24
CA THR A 174 -3.23 9.46 -11.85
C THR A 174 -3.21 8.41 -12.94
N THR A 175 -3.75 7.21 -12.70
CA THR A 175 -3.59 6.11 -13.66
C THR A 175 -4.79 5.83 -14.54
N GLY A 176 -5.98 6.32 -14.16
CA GLY A 176 -7.24 5.98 -14.82
C GLY A 176 -7.67 4.51 -14.65
N ALA A 177 -6.99 3.73 -13.80
CA ALA A 177 -7.33 2.34 -13.50
C ALA A 177 -8.60 2.18 -12.65
N VAL A 178 -9.15 3.29 -12.16
CA VAL A 178 -10.46 3.38 -11.51
C VAL A 178 -11.23 4.49 -12.21
N SER A 179 -12.44 4.22 -12.65
CA SER A 179 -13.29 5.21 -13.30
C SER A 179 -13.78 6.28 -12.32
N ALA A 180 -14.21 7.44 -12.82
CA ALA A 180 -14.82 8.47 -11.98
C ALA A 180 -16.08 7.96 -11.25
N HIS A 181 -16.87 7.08 -11.89
CA HIS A 181 -18.05 6.49 -11.28
C HIS A 181 -17.68 5.59 -10.09
N GLU A 182 -16.70 4.71 -10.27
CA GLU A 182 -16.18 3.84 -9.20
C GLU A 182 -15.58 4.65 -8.06
N TYR A 183 -14.81 5.71 -8.36
CA TYR A 183 -14.24 6.58 -7.34
C TYR A 183 -15.33 7.32 -6.53
N ASN A 184 -16.38 7.81 -7.19
CA ASN A 184 -17.50 8.45 -6.51
C ASN A 184 -18.23 7.45 -5.59
N ARG A 185 -18.40 6.20 -6.01
CA ARG A 185 -18.96 5.12 -5.17
C ARG A 185 -18.05 4.82 -3.98
N PHE A 186 -16.74 4.72 -4.18
CA PHE A 186 -15.77 4.57 -3.10
C PHE A 186 -15.92 5.68 -2.04
N CYS A 187 -15.97 6.94 -2.47
CA CYS A 187 -16.14 8.08 -1.57
C CYS A 187 -17.50 8.05 -0.84
N ALA A 188 -18.57 7.67 -1.53
CA ALA A 188 -19.91 7.58 -0.93
C ALA A 188 -20.00 6.47 0.13
N VAL A 189 -19.37 5.32 -0.13
CA VAL A 189 -19.34 4.18 0.81
C VAL A 189 -18.46 4.48 2.02
N TYR A 190 -17.27 5.06 1.81
CA TYR A 190 -16.38 5.39 2.92
C TYR A 190 -16.86 6.63 3.70
N GLY A 191 -17.52 7.58 3.04
CA GLY A 191 -18.04 8.82 3.62
C GLY A 191 -17.05 9.99 3.60
N TYR A 192 -15.95 9.90 2.85
CA TYR A 192 -14.92 10.94 2.76
C TYR A 192 -14.24 10.92 1.39
N ASP A 193 -14.16 12.08 0.73
CA ASP A 193 -13.36 12.26 -0.48
C ASP A 193 -12.00 12.85 -0.12
N VAL A 194 -10.96 12.01 -0.16
CA VAL A 194 -9.60 12.43 0.17
C VAL A 194 -9.10 13.52 -0.78
N THR A 195 -9.60 13.61 -2.02
CA THR A 195 -9.13 14.60 -3.00
C THR A 195 -9.58 16.02 -2.68
N ALA A 196 -10.57 16.18 -1.81
CA ALA A 196 -11.02 17.49 -1.33
C ALA A 196 -10.17 18.05 -0.19
N TRP A 197 -9.29 17.24 0.40
CA TRP A 197 -8.42 17.65 1.51
C TRP A 197 -7.12 18.29 1.00
N GLU A 198 -6.70 19.38 1.66
CA GLU A 198 -5.51 20.16 1.29
C GLU A 198 -4.23 19.31 1.26
N GLY A 199 -4.11 18.29 2.11
CA GLY A 199 -2.94 17.41 2.16
C GLY A 199 -2.88 16.35 1.05
N TYR A 200 -3.94 16.18 0.26
CA TYR A 200 -4.02 15.16 -0.78
C TYR A 200 -2.84 15.17 -1.78
N PRO A 201 -2.40 16.32 -2.32
CA PRO A 201 -1.30 16.34 -3.29
C PRO A 201 -0.01 15.72 -2.75
N VAL A 202 0.31 15.91 -1.47
CA VAL A 202 1.50 15.33 -0.83
C VAL A 202 1.41 13.80 -0.81
N LEU A 203 0.26 13.27 -0.37
CA LEU A 203 0.02 11.83 -0.30
C LEU A 203 0.00 11.19 -1.70
N ALA A 204 -0.63 11.86 -2.66
CA ALA A 204 -0.71 11.38 -4.04
C ALA A 204 0.68 11.31 -4.67
N HIS A 205 1.49 12.37 -4.55
CA HIS A 205 2.86 12.38 -5.04
C HIS A 205 3.76 11.35 -4.34
N ALA A 206 3.58 11.12 -3.04
CA ALA A 206 4.29 10.05 -2.34
C ALA A 206 3.94 8.66 -2.89
N ARG A 207 2.65 8.37 -3.14
CA ARG A 207 2.22 7.12 -3.78
C ARG A 207 2.77 6.98 -5.20
N GLU A 208 2.70 8.05 -5.99
CA GLU A 208 3.25 8.10 -7.35
C GLU A 208 4.76 7.81 -7.35
N LEU A 209 5.52 8.45 -6.47
CA LEU A 209 6.96 8.20 -6.31
C LEU A 209 7.23 6.72 -5.95
N ARG A 210 6.45 6.12 -5.06
CA ARG A 210 6.58 4.68 -4.74
C ARG A 210 6.35 3.81 -5.98
N MET A 211 5.34 4.13 -6.79
CA MET A 211 5.02 3.38 -8.01
C MET A 211 6.12 3.52 -9.08
N VAL A 212 6.70 4.72 -9.24
CA VAL A 212 7.79 4.98 -10.19
C VAL A 212 9.07 4.27 -9.75
N THR A 213 9.45 4.43 -8.48
CA THR A 213 10.69 3.83 -7.94
C THR A 213 10.63 2.31 -7.91
N TYR A 214 9.45 1.72 -7.65
CA TYR A 214 9.25 0.28 -7.76
C TYR A 214 9.50 -0.23 -9.19
N THR A 215 8.95 0.43 -10.21
CA THR A 215 9.19 0.06 -11.61
C THR A 215 10.63 0.31 -12.05
N ALA A 216 11.26 1.39 -11.57
CA ALA A 216 12.66 1.68 -11.86
C ALA A 216 13.61 0.63 -11.26
N GLN A 217 13.33 0.12 -10.06
CA GLN A 217 14.05 -1.00 -9.48
C GLN A 217 13.87 -2.27 -10.33
N HIS A 218 12.63 -2.63 -10.69
CA HIS A 218 12.38 -3.82 -11.52
C HIS A 218 13.04 -3.74 -12.91
N ALA A 219 13.13 -2.55 -13.49
CA ALA A 219 13.78 -2.33 -14.77
C ALA A 219 15.30 -2.58 -14.76
N ALA A 220 15.93 -2.54 -13.58
CA ALA A 220 17.35 -2.85 -13.41
C ALA A 220 17.63 -4.33 -13.72
N ASP A 221 16.74 -5.22 -13.25
CA ASP A 221 16.88 -6.67 -13.40
C ASP A 221 16.09 -7.23 -14.59
N ASN A 222 15.15 -6.46 -15.15
CA ASN A 222 14.32 -6.89 -16.28
C ASN A 222 14.17 -5.78 -17.35
N ALA A 223 14.77 -6.02 -18.52
CA ALA A 223 14.79 -5.06 -19.62
C ALA A 223 13.39 -4.70 -20.18
N GLU A 224 12.39 -5.58 -20.03
CA GLU A 224 11.02 -5.34 -20.48
C GLU A 224 10.41 -4.10 -19.81
N TRP A 225 10.77 -3.86 -18.55
CA TRP A 225 10.22 -2.77 -17.74
C TRP A 225 10.91 -1.41 -17.95
N ARG A 226 12.02 -1.35 -18.70
CA ARG A 226 12.79 -0.09 -18.90
C ARG A 226 11.97 1.01 -19.57
N SER A 227 11.21 0.66 -20.60
CA SER A 227 10.35 1.62 -21.31
C SER A 227 9.25 2.17 -20.39
N GLN A 228 8.65 1.31 -19.57
CA GLN A 228 7.65 1.70 -18.58
C GLN A 228 8.26 2.53 -17.45
N ALA A 229 9.46 2.19 -16.97
CA ALA A 229 10.16 2.98 -15.97
C ALA A 229 10.41 4.41 -16.47
N GLN A 230 10.98 4.56 -17.67
CA GLN A 230 11.21 5.87 -18.27
C GLN A 230 9.90 6.63 -18.49
N TYR A 231 8.86 5.99 -19.02
CA TYR A 231 7.55 6.62 -19.23
C TYR A 231 6.95 7.16 -17.93
N ARG A 232 7.02 6.40 -16.83
CA ARG A 232 6.52 6.85 -15.52
C ARG A 232 7.29 8.05 -14.98
N ILE A 233 8.61 8.09 -15.17
CA ILE A 233 9.44 9.25 -14.81
C ILE A 233 9.05 10.46 -15.66
N ASP A 234 8.90 10.27 -16.97
CA ASP A 234 8.48 11.31 -17.91
C ASP A 234 7.12 11.91 -17.54
N CYS A 235 6.18 11.08 -17.09
CA CYS A 235 4.89 11.51 -16.54
C CYS A 235 5.06 12.46 -15.35
N LEU A 236 5.83 12.06 -14.32
CA LEU A 236 6.04 12.91 -13.14
C LEU A 236 6.79 14.20 -13.46
N ARG A 237 7.65 14.19 -14.49
CA ARG A 237 8.38 15.38 -14.96
C ARG A 237 7.57 16.27 -15.90
N GLY A 238 6.31 15.93 -16.18
CA GLY A 238 5.45 16.68 -17.10
C GLY A 238 5.82 16.52 -18.58
N ARG A 239 6.66 15.53 -18.92
CA ARG A 239 7.08 15.22 -20.30
C ARG A 239 6.06 14.37 -21.07
N SER A 240 4.99 13.91 -20.44
CA SER A 240 3.99 12.99 -21.04
C SER A 240 2.54 13.49 -20.99
N GLY A 241 2.34 14.81 -20.98
CA GLY A 241 1.00 15.41 -20.97
C GLY A 241 0.25 15.26 -19.64
N PRO A 242 -1.03 15.67 -19.59
CA PRO A 242 -1.81 15.65 -18.36
C PRO A 242 -2.21 14.23 -17.95
N ARG A 243 -2.48 14.06 -16.65
CA ARG A 243 -3.12 12.86 -16.09
C ARG A 243 -4.54 12.65 -16.68
N PRO A 244 -5.09 11.42 -16.69
CA PRO A 244 -4.48 10.18 -16.21
C PRO A 244 -3.52 9.54 -17.24
N TRP A 245 -2.46 8.90 -16.73
CA TRP A 245 -1.45 8.19 -17.51
C TRP A 245 -1.66 6.67 -17.42
N SER A 246 -1.59 5.96 -18.55
CA SER A 246 -1.79 4.50 -18.57
C SER A 246 -0.51 3.75 -18.17
N TRP A 247 -0.33 3.52 -16.87
CA TRP A 247 0.80 2.77 -16.33
C TRP A 247 0.50 1.27 -16.28
N LYS A 248 1.32 0.44 -16.94
CA LYS A 248 1.19 -1.02 -16.89
C LYS A 248 1.53 -1.55 -15.49
N GLY A 249 0.64 -2.33 -14.87
CA GLY A 249 0.89 -2.93 -13.55
C GLY A 249 2.01 -3.99 -13.61
N ILE A 250 2.91 -3.96 -12.63
CA ILE A 250 3.87 -5.05 -12.40
C ILE A 250 3.14 -6.05 -11.51
N LEU A 251 2.82 -7.22 -12.05
CA LEU A 251 2.21 -8.34 -11.33
C LEU A 251 3.28 -9.11 -10.55
#